data_AF-A0A2B4SFS9-F1
#
_entry.id   AF-A0A2B4SFS9-F1
#
_cell.length_a   1.000
_cell.length_b   1.000
_cell.length_c   1.000
_cell.angle_alpha   90.00
_cell.angle_beta   90.00
_cell.angle_gamma   90.00
#
_symmetry.space_group_name_H-M   'P 1'
#
loop_
_entity.id
_entity.type
_entity.pdbx_description
1 polymer ?
#
loop_
_entity_poly.entity_id
_entity_poly.type
_entity_poly.pdbx_seq_one_letter_code
_entity_poly.pdbx_strand_id
1 'polypeptide(L)'
;MVNRLAFSLSFALLYSVAEISFKVGGFPAPFSKVLSLENPPMEGKDVVILQNLLLRSPFVRPIEKSGVYDRETSEAVASYQKGNGLPSNGIFNTTTASLVLKQLMYDGYKDDHTVPSGYKFKVHIPVYKDRTIETIGTLYDSNNKVMHTFRARCHGAMDATGKEINQLTIDGNTPTGLVTFDLNSPEPNLKSFGPYPVIRAVKGLKGNAAIGKNKDDTFLSDYRSGILLHTGEWDHWNPSEPMPNSLGCIHVHPTDLHTIDDILVHKLGVVVHKNPFGENPYPYVPQGILSIEQID
;
A
#
# COMPACT_ATOMS: atom_id res chain seq x y z
N MET A 1 -6.42 -63.63 -47.87
CA MET A 1 -5.99 -62.38 -48.54
C MET A 1 -7.06 -61.34 -48.30
N VAL A 2 -6.63 -60.08 -48.17
CA VAL A 2 -7.43 -58.83 -48.08
C VAL A 2 -7.76 -58.30 -46.67
N ASN A 3 -6.84 -57.43 -46.24
CA ASN A 3 -6.95 -56.14 -45.56
C ASN A 3 -7.69 -55.96 -44.23
N ARG A 4 -6.84 -55.75 -43.21
CA ARG A 4 -7.08 -54.88 -42.06
C ARG A 4 -7.23 -53.43 -42.51
N LEU A 5 -8.28 -52.75 -42.04
CA LEU A 5 -8.34 -51.29 -41.97
C LEU A 5 -8.83 -50.95 -40.55
N ALA A 6 -7.86 -50.68 -39.67
CA ALA A 6 -8.12 -50.07 -38.38
C ALA A 6 -8.26 -48.56 -38.60
N PHE A 7 -9.47 -48.03 -38.43
CA PHE A 7 -9.71 -46.60 -38.35
C PHE A 7 -9.30 -46.13 -36.96
N SER A 8 -8.14 -45.50 -36.84
CA SER A 8 -7.80 -44.71 -35.65
C SER A 8 -8.48 -43.35 -35.76
N LEU A 9 -9.50 -43.10 -34.94
CA LEU A 9 -10.03 -41.75 -34.72
C LEU A 9 -9.01 -40.96 -33.90
N SER A 10 -8.17 -40.17 -34.56
CA SER A 10 -7.36 -39.14 -33.92
C SER A 10 -8.24 -37.92 -33.64
N PHE A 11 -8.68 -37.78 -32.39
CA PHE A 11 -9.30 -36.55 -31.90
C PHE A 11 -8.21 -35.48 -31.76
N ALA A 12 -8.03 -34.66 -32.80
CA ALA A 12 -7.24 -33.44 -32.70
C ALA A 12 -8.06 -32.42 -31.91
N LEU A 13 -7.77 -32.29 -30.61
CA LEU A 13 -8.26 -31.18 -29.80
C LEU A 13 -7.57 -29.90 -30.31
N LEU A 14 -8.22 -29.19 -31.22
CA LEU A 14 -7.84 -27.84 -31.60
C LEU A 14 -8.11 -26.93 -30.39
N TYR A 15 -7.07 -26.68 -29.59
CA TYR A 15 -7.08 -25.56 -28.66
C TYR A 15 -7.12 -24.27 -29.48
N SER A 16 -8.32 -23.71 -29.62
CA SER A 16 -8.50 -22.32 -30.01
C SER A 16 -7.82 -21.47 -28.94
N VAL A 17 -6.66 -20.91 -29.27
CA VAL A 17 -6.09 -19.81 -28.50
C VAL A 17 -6.99 -18.62 -28.77
N ALA A 18 -7.89 -18.32 -27.83
CA ALA A 18 -8.62 -17.07 -27.86
C ALA A 18 -7.59 -15.95 -27.77
N GLU A 19 -7.34 -15.25 -28.87
CA GLU A 19 -6.60 -13.99 -28.85
C GLU A 19 -7.39 -13.00 -28.02
N ILE A 20 -6.98 -12.82 -26.77
CA ILE A 20 -7.51 -11.76 -25.92
C ILE A 20 -6.98 -10.45 -26.53
N SER A 21 -7.84 -9.78 -27.29
CA SER A 21 -7.64 -8.40 -27.70
C SER A 21 -7.67 -7.52 -26.45
N PHE A 22 -6.50 -7.32 -25.85
CA PHE A 22 -6.33 -6.33 -24.79
C PHE A 22 -6.40 -4.96 -25.45
N LYS A 23 -7.50 -4.23 -25.21
CA LYS A 23 -7.52 -2.77 -25.28
C LYS A 23 -6.28 -2.29 -24.52
N VAL A 24 -5.36 -1.59 -25.19
CA VAL A 24 -4.17 -1.03 -24.57
C VAL A 24 -4.62 0.10 -23.64
N GLY A 25 -5.04 -0.29 -22.42
CA GLY A 25 -5.04 0.61 -21.28
C GLY A 25 -3.59 0.99 -20.99
N GLY A 26 -3.38 2.22 -20.53
CA GLY A 26 -2.07 2.66 -20.04
C GLY A 26 -1.56 1.75 -18.92
N PHE A 27 -0.30 1.93 -18.53
CA PHE A 27 0.26 1.21 -17.39
C PHE A 27 -0.60 1.44 -16.13
N PRO A 28 -0.86 0.38 -15.34
CA PRO A 28 -1.51 0.57 -14.06
C PRO A 28 -0.52 1.22 -13.09
N ALA A 29 -0.98 2.26 -12.38
CA ALA A 29 -0.19 2.90 -11.32
C ALA A 29 0.34 1.86 -10.32
N PRO A 30 1.53 2.06 -9.71
CA PRO A 30 2.41 3.22 -9.88
C PRO A 30 3.31 3.12 -11.12
N PHE A 31 3.19 2.07 -11.93
CA PHE A 31 3.99 1.92 -13.14
C PHE A 31 3.47 2.85 -14.24
N SER A 32 4.38 3.37 -15.06
CA SER A 32 4.05 4.32 -16.13
C SER A 32 4.74 4.02 -17.46
N LYS A 33 5.67 3.06 -17.49
CA LYS A 33 6.50 2.72 -18.65
C LYS A 33 6.89 1.25 -18.66
N VAL A 34 7.34 0.77 -19.82
CA VAL A 34 7.99 -0.54 -19.95
C VAL A 34 9.29 -0.50 -19.17
N LEU A 35 9.60 -1.56 -18.42
CA LEU A 35 10.90 -1.76 -17.80
C LEU A 35 11.60 -2.98 -18.42
N SER A 36 12.83 -2.80 -18.88
CA SER A 36 13.63 -3.83 -19.53
C SER A 36 15.11 -3.64 -19.26
N LEU A 37 15.89 -4.69 -19.52
CA LEU A 37 17.35 -4.62 -19.44
C LEU A 37 17.89 -3.72 -20.57
N GLU A 38 18.51 -2.61 -20.19
CA GLU A 38 19.08 -1.61 -21.10
C GLU A 38 20.53 -1.27 -20.74
N ASN A 39 21.20 -0.50 -21.61
CA ASN A 39 22.52 0.04 -21.35
C ASN A 39 22.55 1.56 -21.70
N PRO A 40 22.55 2.47 -20.71
CA PRO A 40 22.58 2.21 -19.26
C PRO A 40 21.29 1.55 -18.73
N PRO A 41 21.34 0.86 -17.57
CA PRO A 41 20.17 0.19 -17.02
C PRO A 41 19.10 1.21 -16.59
N MET A 42 17.84 0.78 -16.64
CA MET A 42 16.74 1.60 -16.15
C MET A 42 16.74 1.63 -14.62
N GLU A 43 16.49 2.80 -14.03
CA GLU A 43 16.46 2.96 -12.57
C GLU A 43 15.24 3.75 -12.13
N GLY A 44 14.78 3.50 -10.90
CA GLY A 44 13.70 4.29 -10.32
C GLY A 44 12.95 3.62 -9.17
N LYS A 45 12.04 4.41 -8.58
CA LYS A 45 11.12 3.96 -7.51
C LYS A 45 10.19 2.85 -7.99
N ASP A 46 9.76 2.91 -9.25
CA ASP A 46 8.98 1.87 -9.92
C ASP A 46 9.74 0.54 -9.98
N VAL A 47 11.04 0.56 -10.26
CA VAL A 47 11.89 -0.65 -10.23
C VAL A 47 11.97 -1.23 -8.81
N VAL A 48 12.16 -0.39 -7.78
CA VAL A 48 12.18 -0.86 -6.38
C VAL A 48 10.85 -1.50 -5.99
N ILE A 49 9.72 -0.87 -6.35
CA ILE A 49 8.38 -1.42 -6.10
C ILE A 49 8.23 -2.77 -6.81
N LEU A 50 8.61 -2.86 -8.09
CA LEU A 50 8.58 -4.11 -8.83
C LEU A 50 9.41 -5.21 -8.14
N GLN A 51 10.66 -4.92 -7.79
CA GLN A 51 11.54 -5.89 -7.12
C GLN A 51 10.94 -6.40 -5.80
N ASN A 52 10.41 -5.49 -4.97
CA ASN A 52 9.74 -5.88 -3.72
C ASN A 52 8.50 -6.76 -3.96
N LEU A 53 7.70 -6.47 -4.98
CA LEU A 53 6.52 -7.26 -5.31
C LEU A 53 6.91 -8.63 -5.85
N LEU A 54 7.89 -8.71 -6.76
CA LEU A 54 8.37 -9.97 -7.35
C LEU A 54 8.85 -10.96 -6.29
N LEU A 55 9.47 -10.49 -5.20
CA LEU A 55 9.90 -11.33 -4.08
C LEU A 55 8.75 -12.06 -3.35
N ARG A 56 7.50 -11.67 -3.59
CA ARG A 56 6.31 -12.37 -3.08
C ARG A 56 5.87 -13.53 -3.97
N SER A 57 6.41 -13.63 -5.18
CA SER A 57 6.07 -14.69 -6.12
C SER A 57 6.80 -15.99 -5.78
N PRO A 58 6.13 -17.15 -5.79
CA PRO A 58 6.78 -18.45 -5.61
C PRO A 58 7.69 -18.83 -6.79
N PHE A 59 7.58 -18.14 -7.93
CA PHE A 59 8.39 -18.39 -9.13
C PHE A 59 9.70 -17.62 -9.16
N VAL A 60 9.88 -16.67 -8.25
CA VAL A 60 11.01 -15.73 -8.26
C VAL A 60 11.96 -16.10 -7.13
N ARG A 61 13.24 -16.31 -7.48
CA ARG A 61 14.31 -16.44 -6.49
C ARG A 61 14.57 -15.08 -5.83
N PRO A 62 15.11 -15.05 -4.59
CA PRO A 62 15.54 -13.80 -3.98
C PRO A 62 16.45 -12.99 -4.92
N ILE A 63 16.18 -11.70 -5.01
CA ILE A 63 16.94 -10.68 -5.76
C ILE A 63 17.13 -9.46 -4.87
N GLU A 64 18.13 -8.65 -5.19
CA GLU A 64 18.33 -7.36 -4.55
C GLU A 64 17.26 -6.35 -4.95
N LYS A 65 16.97 -5.42 -4.04
CA LYS A 65 16.00 -4.33 -4.24
C LYS A 65 16.73 -3.03 -4.59
N SER A 66 17.69 -3.12 -5.50
CA SER A 66 18.62 -2.04 -5.86
C SER A 66 17.91 -0.79 -6.42
N GLY A 67 16.73 -0.97 -7.01
CA GLY A 67 16.07 0.02 -7.86
C GLY A 67 16.67 0.15 -9.25
N VAL A 68 17.52 -0.81 -9.64
CA VAL A 68 18.15 -0.92 -10.97
C VAL A 68 17.57 -2.13 -11.68
N TYR A 69 17.09 -1.96 -12.90
CA TYR A 69 16.57 -3.05 -13.74
C TYR A 69 17.75 -3.74 -14.44
N ASP A 70 18.46 -4.55 -13.67
CA ASP A 70 19.63 -5.30 -14.09
C ASP A 70 19.26 -6.70 -14.63
N ARG A 71 20.29 -7.51 -14.91
CA ARG A 71 20.11 -8.88 -15.40
C ARG A 71 19.31 -9.73 -14.40
N GLU A 72 19.58 -9.62 -13.10
CA GLU A 72 18.85 -10.39 -12.08
C GLU A 72 17.37 -10.02 -12.05
N THR A 73 17.05 -8.73 -12.17
CA THR A 73 15.68 -8.23 -12.24
C THR A 73 14.97 -8.72 -13.51
N SER A 74 15.66 -8.67 -14.67
CA SER A 74 15.11 -9.19 -15.93
C SER A 74 14.84 -10.69 -15.87
N GLU A 75 15.75 -11.48 -15.29
CA GLU A 75 15.58 -12.91 -15.06
C GLU A 75 14.43 -13.22 -14.08
N ALA A 76 14.26 -12.40 -13.03
CA ALA A 76 13.15 -12.53 -12.10
C ALA A 76 11.81 -12.24 -12.79
N VAL A 77 11.73 -11.19 -13.62
CA VAL A 77 10.54 -10.89 -14.43
C VAL A 77 10.25 -12.03 -15.40
N ALA A 78 11.27 -12.56 -16.10
CA ALA A 78 11.12 -13.69 -16.99
C ALA A 78 10.59 -14.94 -16.25
N SER A 79 11.12 -15.22 -15.06
CA SER A 79 10.68 -16.35 -14.22
C SER A 79 9.23 -16.18 -13.75
N TYR A 80 8.86 -14.97 -13.31
CA TYR A 80 7.49 -14.62 -12.97
C TYR A 80 6.54 -14.79 -14.15
N GLN A 81 6.93 -14.29 -15.33
CA GLN A 81 6.18 -14.43 -16.58
C GLN A 81 5.97 -15.90 -16.93
N LYS A 82 7.05 -16.69 -16.94
CA LYS A 82 7.01 -18.13 -17.23
C LYS A 82 6.05 -18.87 -16.28
N GLY A 83 6.17 -18.63 -14.98
CA GLY A 83 5.32 -19.27 -13.97
C GLY A 83 3.84 -18.93 -14.12
N ASN A 84 3.53 -17.79 -14.74
CA ASN A 84 2.17 -17.32 -15.02
C ASN A 84 1.72 -17.51 -16.49
N GLY A 85 2.48 -18.27 -17.31
CA GLY A 85 2.12 -18.52 -18.70
C GLY A 85 2.21 -17.31 -19.63
N LEU A 86 2.92 -16.25 -19.24
CA LEU A 86 3.25 -15.11 -20.09
C LEU A 86 4.55 -15.39 -20.87
N PRO A 87 4.81 -14.67 -21.99
CA PRO A 87 6.10 -14.74 -22.66
C PRO A 87 7.25 -14.39 -21.70
N SER A 88 8.13 -15.36 -21.45
CA SER A 88 9.27 -15.26 -20.51
C SER A 88 10.44 -14.48 -21.10
N ASN A 89 10.21 -13.23 -21.48
CA ASN A 89 11.19 -12.37 -22.16
C ASN A 89 11.89 -11.37 -21.22
N GLY A 90 11.49 -11.29 -19.96
CA GLY A 90 12.09 -10.36 -18.99
C GLY A 90 11.82 -8.90 -19.32
N ILE A 91 10.76 -8.61 -20.08
CA ILE A 91 10.27 -7.26 -20.39
C ILE A 91 9.00 -7.02 -19.58
N PHE A 92 9.08 -6.08 -18.64
CA PHE A 92 7.96 -5.69 -17.78
C PHE A 92 7.05 -4.69 -18.51
N ASN A 93 6.06 -5.23 -19.24
CA ASN A 93 5.05 -4.47 -19.98
C ASN A 93 3.73 -4.31 -19.20
N THR A 94 2.73 -3.66 -19.80
CA THR A 94 1.42 -3.41 -19.18
C THR A 94 0.70 -4.68 -18.71
N THR A 95 0.80 -5.76 -19.49
CA THR A 95 0.23 -7.08 -19.14
C THR A 95 0.89 -7.65 -17.89
N THR A 96 2.24 -7.63 -17.86
CA THR A 96 3.01 -8.13 -16.71
C THR A 96 2.73 -7.28 -15.47
N ALA A 97 2.70 -5.94 -15.62
CA ALA A 97 2.40 -4.99 -14.55
C ALA A 97 1.02 -5.21 -13.93
N SER A 98 0.00 -5.37 -14.77
CA SER A 98 -1.37 -5.64 -14.31
C SER A 98 -1.44 -6.94 -13.52
N LEU A 99 -0.73 -7.98 -13.96
CA LEU A 99 -0.72 -9.26 -13.25
C LEU A 99 0.04 -9.19 -11.92
N VAL A 100 1.20 -8.51 -11.89
CA VAL A 100 1.97 -8.26 -10.66
C VAL A 100 1.10 -7.57 -9.61
N LEU A 101 0.42 -6.48 -9.96
CA LEU A 101 -0.45 -5.78 -9.02
C LEU A 101 -1.66 -6.65 -8.61
N LYS A 102 -2.21 -7.45 -9.53
CA LYS A 102 -3.33 -8.34 -9.23
C LYS A 102 -2.96 -9.43 -8.22
N GLN A 103 -1.81 -10.07 -8.38
CA GLN A 103 -1.42 -11.24 -7.59
C GLN A 103 -0.58 -10.90 -6.35
N LEU A 104 0.28 -9.88 -6.43
CA LEU A 104 1.36 -9.66 -5.47
C LEU A 104 1.14 -8.41 -4.59
N MET A 105 0.08 -7.64 -4.80
CA MET A 105 -0.21 -6.44 -4.00
C MET A 105 -0.58 -6.76 -2.55
N TYR A 106 -1.27 -7.88 -2.31
CA TYR A 106 -1.55 -8.33 -0.96
C TYR A 106 -0.23 -8.70 -0.27
N ASP A 107 0.05 -8.07 0.86
CA ASP A 107 1.32 -8.23 1.57
C ASP A 107 1.26 -9.29 2.67
N GLY A 108 0.07 -9.85 2.95
CA GLY A 108 -0.13 -10.82 4.02
C GLY A 108 0.16 -10.29 5.41
N TYR A 109 0.29 -8.96 5.59
CA TYR A 109 0.54 -8.39 6.89
C TYR A 109 -0.66 -8.65 7.81
N LYS A 110 -0.36 -9.13 9.03
CA LYS A 110 -1.34 -9.40 10.07
C LYS A 110 -0.95 -8.66 11.34
N ASP A 111 -1.94 -8.01 11.93
CA ASP A 111 -1.79 -7.41 13.24
C ASP A 111 -1.60 -8.51 14.28
N ASP A 112 -0.59 -8.36 15.15
CA ASP A 112 -0.34 -9.32 16.23
C ASP A 112 -1.13 -9.01 17.50
N HIS A 113 -1.99 -7.98 17.46
CA HIS A 113 -2.78 -7.48 18.58
C HIS A 113 -1.97 -7.04 19.80
N THR A 114 -0.67 -6.79 19.61
CA THR A 114 0.22 -6.28 20.65
C THR A 114 0.78 -4.90 20.30
N VAL A 115 1.04 -4.10 21.33
CA VAL A 115 1.79 -2.85 21.27
C VAL A 115 3.26 -3.20 21.56
N PRO A 116 4.18 -3.02 20.59
CA PRO A 116 5.58 -3.35 20.82
C PRO A 116 6.18 -2.50 21.94
N SER A 117 7.12 -3.08 22.69
CA SER A 117 7.82 -2.37 23.77
C SER A 117 8.50 -1.10 23.26
N GLY A 118 8.41 -0.02 24.04
CA GLY A 118 8.99 1.28 23.68
C GLY A 118 8.00 2.25 23.04
N TYR A 119 6.81 1.80 22.66
CA TYR A 119 5.72 2.66 22.19
C TYR A 119 4.68 2.90 23.29
N LYS A 120 4.15 4.12 23.34
CA LYS A 120 3.12 4.54 24.30
C LYS A 120 1.71 4.12 23.86
N PHE A 121 1.50 3.95 22.56
CA PHE A 121 0.20 3.64 21.98
C PHE A 121 0.33 2.90 20.66
N LYS A 122 -0.78 2.26 20.26
CA LYS A 122 -0.96 1.66 18.94
C LYS A 122 -2.31 2.04 18.38
N VAL A 123 -2.36 2.32 17.09
CA VAL A 123 -3.61 2.40 16.32
C VAL A 123 -3.67 1.22 15.37
N HIS A 124 -4.72 0.41 15.46
CA HIS A 124 -5.03 -0.64 14.48
C HIS A 124 -6.19 -0.21 13.60
N ILE A 125 -6.05 -0.38 12.29
CA ILE A 125 -7.09 -0.07 11.31
C ILE A 125 -7.20 -1.27 10.36
N PRO A 126 -8.22 -2.12 10.54
CA PRO A 126 -8.55 -3.10 9.51
C PRO A 126 -9.02 -2.38 8.26
N VAL A 127 -8.70 -2.89 7.07
CA VAL A 127 -9.14 -2.31 5.79
C VAL A 127 -9.53 -3.42 4.82
N TYR A 128 -10.53 -3.17 3.99
CA TYR A 128 -10.83 -4.01 2.83
C TYR A 128 -10.04 -3.55 1.63
N LYS A 129 -9.72 -4.43 0.68
CA LYS A 129 -9.09 -4.09 -0.60
C LYS A 129 -9.79 -2.91 -1.28
N ASP A 130 -11.12 -2.93 -1.26
CA ASP A 130 -11.98 -1.78 -1.55
C ASP A 130 -11.91 -0.78 -0.38
N ARG A 131 -11.21 0.34 -0.59
CA ARG A 131 -11.03 1.32 0.49
C ARG A 131 -12.20 2.28 0.62
N THR A 132 -13.19 2.21 -0.26
CA THR A 132 -14.45 2.94 -0.08
C THR A 132 -15.22 2.48 1.16
N ILE A 133 -14.92 1.27 1.65
CA ILE A 133 -15.50 0.70 2.86
C ILE A 133 -14.79 1.27 4.09
N GLU A 134 -15.57 1.94 4.94
CA GLU A 134 -15.10 2.43 6.23
C GLU A 134 -15.10 1.30 7.25
N THR A 135 -14.12 1.34 8.15
CA THR A 135 -13.90 0.31 9.15
C THR A 135 -13.81 0.92 10.54
N ILE A 136 -13.81 0.06 11.56
CA ILE A 136 -13.63 0.48 12.95
C ILE A 136 -12.15 0.34 13.30
N GLY A 137 -11.49 1.48 13.48
CA GLY A 137 -10.15 1.57 14.04
C GLY A 137 -10.17 1.48 15.56
N THR A 138 -9.06 1.04 16.15
CA THR A 138 -8.91 0.88 17.59
C THR A 138 -7.61 1.50 18.08
N LEU A 139 -7.70 2.34 19.12
CA LEU A 139 -6.56 2.90 19.84
C LEU A 139 -6.30 2.05 21.09
N TYR A 140 -5.06 1.63 21.26
CA TYR A 140 -4.57 0.87 22.42
C TYR A 140 -3.50 1.66 23.18
N ASP A 141 -3.44 1.45 24.50
CA ASP A 141 -2.29 1.85 25.32
C ASP A 141 -1.13 0.84 25.23
N SER A 142 0.00 1.15 25.87
CA SER A 142 1.19 0.29 25.91
C SER A 142 0.99 -1.09 26.57
N ASN A 143 -0.12 -1.30 27.27
CA ASN A 143 -0.48 -2.57 27.91
C ASN A 143 -1.53 -3.35 27.12
N ASN A 144 -1.78 -2.98 25.86
CA ASN A 144 -2.82 -3.55 24.97
C ASN A 144 -4.26 -3.30 25.45
N LYS A 145 -4.48 -2.34 26.35
CA LYS A 145 -5.83 -1.96 26.75
C LYS A 145 -6.45 -1.09 25.66
N VAL A 146 -7.67 -1.42 25.24
CA VAL A 146 -8.47 -0.57 24.34
C VAL A 146 -8.80 0.74 25.06
N MET A 147 -8.44 1.85 24.43
CA MET A 147 -8.67 3.20 24.94
C MET A 147 -9.82 3.90 24.20
N HIS A 148 -9.95 3.66 22.89
CA HIS A 148 -11.03 4.21 22.06
C HIS A 148 -11.22 3.37 20.79
N THR A 149 -12.44 3.37 20.25
CA THR A 149 -12.75 2.81 18.92
C THR A 149 -13.43 3.89 18.10
N PHE A 150 -13.08 4.01 16.83
CA PHE A 150 -13.52 5.10 15.97
C PHE A 150 -13.74 4.63 14.54
N ARG A 151 -14.56 5.35 13.79
CA ARG A 151 -14.75 5.06 12.36
C ARG A 151 -13.59 5.65 11.57
N ALA A 152 -13.02 4.86 10.66
CA ALA A 152 -11.90 5.25 9.82
C ALA A 152 -12.21 5.04 8.34
N ARG A 153 -11.76 5.99 7.50
CA ARG A 153 -11.76 5.88 6.04
C ARG A 153 -10.34 6.01 5.52
N CYS A 154 -9.91 5.02 4.74
CA CYS A 154 -8.55 4.92 4.19
C CYS A 154 -8.54 5.01 2.65
N HIS A 155 -9.58 5.63 2.08
CA HIS A 155 -9.76 5.80 0.64
C HIS A 155 -8.98 7.01 0.14
N GLY A 156 -8.11 6.77 -0.84
CA GLY A 156 -7.34 7.83 -1.49
C GLY A 156 -8.07 8.47 -2.66
N ALA A 157 -7.27 9.04 -3.56
CA ALA A 157 -7.75 9.67 -4.78
C ALA A 157 -8.31 8.64 -5.77
N MET A 158 -9.19 9.14 -6.63
CA MET A 158 -9.68 8.43 -7.80
C MET A 158 -9.01 9.00 -9.05
N ASP A 159 -8.75 8.15 -10.04
CA ASP A 159 -8.22 8.59 -11.32
C ASP A 159 -9.29 9.38 -12.12
N ALA A 160 -8.89 9.92 -13.27
CA ALA A 160 -9.77 10.69 -14.15
C ALA A 160 -11.00 9.91 -14.67
N THR A 161 -11.00 8.58 -14.53
CA THR A 161 -12.11 7.70 -14.91
C THR A 161 -13.02 7.35 -13.72
N GLY A 162 -12.71 7.85 -12.53
CA GLY A 162 -13.42 7.56 -11.29
C GLY A 162 -13.03 6.23 -10.65
N LYS A 163 -11.92 5.62 -11.06
CA LYS A 163 -11.42 4.37 -10.48
C LYS A 163 -10.45 4.64 -9.34
N GLU A 164 -10.51 3.82 -8.29
CA GLU A 164 -9.58 3.91 -7.15
C GLU A 164 -8.12 3.80 -7.60
N ILE A 165 -7.28 4.68 -7.05
CA ILE A 165 -5.83 4.59 -7.19
C ILE A 165 -5.29 3.70 -6.07
N ASN A 166 -4.48 2.70 -6.44
CA ASN A 166 -4.01 1.71 -5.46
C ASN A 166 -2.96 2.30 -4.49
N GLN A 167 -2.71 1.52 -3.44
CA GLN A 167 -1.96 1.94 -2.27
C GLN A 167 -0.46 2.26 -2.46
N LEU A 168 0.14 1.84 -3.58
CA LEU A 168 1.55 2.10 -3.89
C LEU A 168 1.75 3.36 -4.75
N THR A 169 0.75 4.24 -4.79
CA THR A 169 0.77 5.53 -5.49
C THR A 169 0.75 6.68 -4.48
N ILE A 170 1.28 7.85 -4.83
CA ILE A 170 1.47 9.00 -3.92
C ILE A 170 0.16 9.48 -3.29
N ASP A 171 -0.92 9.47 -4.05
CA ASP A 171 -2.26 9.95 -3.71
C ASP A 171 -3.30 8.81 -3.58
N GLY A 172 -2.86 7.56 -3.75
CA GLY A 172 -3.76 6.40 -3.74
C GLY A 172 -4.21 5.98 -2.35
N ASN A 173 -4.81 4.81 -2.26
CA ASN A 173 -5.28 4.21 -1.02
C ASN A 173 -4.24 4.16 0.10
N THR A 174 -4.64 4.20 1.38
CA THR A 174 -3.68 4.09 2.48
C THR A 174 -2.98 2.71 2.45
N PRO A 175 -1.63 2.66 2.49
CA PRO A 175 -0.88 1.42 2.40
C PRO A 175 -0.98 0.57 3.67
N THR A 176 -1.07 -0.74 3.47
CA THR A 176 -1.05 -1.75 4.54
C THR A 176 0.34 -1.91 5.12
N GLY A 177 0.39 -2.43 6.33
CA GLY A 177 1.64 -2.75 7.01
C GLY A 177 1.71 -2.19 8.42
N LEU A 178 2.90 -2.36 9.00
CA LEU A 178 3.26 -1.80 10.30
C LEU A 178 4.08 -0.53 10.08
N VAL A 179 3.75 0.54 10.78
CA VAL A 179 4.33 1.87 10.58
C VAL A 179 4.62 2.51 11.93
N THR A 180 5.74 3.22 12.06
CA THR A 180 5.93 4.13 13.20
C THR A 180 5.01 5.35 13.08
N PHE A 181 4.49 5.81 14.22
CA PHE A 181 3.42 6.78 14.28
C PHE A 181 3.68 7.82 15.36
N ASP A 182 3.41 9.08 15.10
CA ASP A 182 3.74 10.14 16.07
C ASP A 182 2.76 11.31 16.03
N LEU A 183 2.55 11.93 17.19
CA LEU A 183 1.63 13.03 17.37
C LEU A 183 2.32 14.36 17.04
N ASN A 184 1.75 15.12 16.11
CA ASN A 184 2.26 16.41 15.68
C ASN A 184 1.23 17.52 15.91
N SER A 185 1.70 18.75 16.10
CA SER A 185 0.85 19.94 16.14
C SER A 185 -0.01 20.05 14.88
N PRO A 186 -1.14 20.77 14.93
CA PRO A 186 -2.07 20.87 13.80
C PRO A 186 -1.38 21.30 12.49
N GLU A 187 -1.92 20.82 11.36
CA GLU A 187 -1.61 21.36 10.03
C GLU A 187 -2.27 22.74 9.86
N PRO A 188 -1.70 23.67 9.06
CA PRO A 188 -2.17 25.05 8.98
C PRO A 188 -3.52 25.20 8.27
N ASN A 189 -3.89 24.26 7.40
CA ASN A 189 -5.15 24.28 6.66
C ASN A 189 -6.24 23.54 7.44
N LEU A 190 -6.89 24.26 8.36
CA LEU A 190 -7.95 23.73 9.22
C LEU A 190 -9.09 23.08 8.43
N LYS A 191 -9.45 23.64 7.28
CA LYS A 191 -10.50 23.07 6.43
C LYS A 191 -10.18 21.64 5.99
N SER A 192 -8.91 21.37 5.69
CA SER A 192 -8.47 20.07 5.19
C SER A 192 -8.08 19.10 6.31
N PHE A 193 -7.54 19.60 7.42
CA PHE A 193 -6.91 18.78 8.46
C PHE A 193 -7.57 18.86 9.85
N GLY A 194 -8.55 19.75 10.01
CA GLY A 194 -9.18 20.05 11.28
C GLY A 194 -8.29 20.89 12.21
N PRO A 195 -8.83 21.27 13.37
CA PRO A 195 -8.13 22.12 14.35
C PRO A 195 -7.25 21.35 15.33
N TYR A 196 -7.28 20.02 15.29
CA TYR A 196 -6.62 19.17 16.27
C TYR A 196 -5.21 18.78 15.82
N PRO A 197 -4.35 18.36 16.76
CA PRO A 197 -3.12 17.64 16.44
C PRO A 197 -3.39 16.50 15.45
N VAL A 198 -2.43 16.27 14.54
CA VAL A 198 -2.48 15.20 13.54
C VAL A 198 -1.52 14.09 13.95
N ILE A 199 -1.85 12.85 13.60
CA ILE A 199 -0.97 11.72 13.90
C ILE A 199 -0.33 11.27 12.59
N ARG A 200 1.00 11.34 12.50
CA ARG A 200 1.75 11.15 11.26
C ARG A 200 2.32 9.75 11.17
N ALA A 201 2.06 9.08 10.05
CA ALA A 201 2.79 7.89 9.64
C ALA A 201 4.20 8.29 9.19
N VAL A 202 5.22 7.74 9.84
CA VAL A 202 6.61 8.19 9.71
C VAL A 202 7.47 7.22 8.90
N LYS A 203 7.47 5.93 9.26
CA LYS A 203 8.35 4.94 8.63
C LYS A 203 7.71 3.56 8.60
N GLY A 204 7.77 2.91 7.43
CA GLY A 204 7.30 1.55 7.27
C GLY A 204 8.24 0.53 7.91
N LEU A 205 7.68 -0.41 8.66
CA LEU A 205 8.40 -1.49 9.34
C LEU A 205 8.10 -2.86 8.73
N LYS A 206 6.86 -3.08 8.26
CA LYS A 206 6.42 -4.32 7.60
C LYS A 206 5.39 -4.02 6.50
N GLY A 207 5.12 -5.01 5.65
CA GLY A 207 4.07 -4.94 4.63
C GLY A 207 4.39 -3.97 3.49
N ASN A 208 3.34 -3.48 2.81
CA ASN A 208 3.45 -2.53 1.71
C ASN A 208 4.08 -1.20 2.13
N ALA A 209 3.82 -0.74 3.36
CA ALA A 209 4.44 0.43 3.95
C ALA A 209 5.98 0.36 4.01
N ALA A 210 6.54 -0.84 4.09
CA ALA A 210 7.98 -1.09 4.18
C ALA A 210 8.65 -1.44 2.84
N ILE A 211 7.93 -1.36 1.72
CA ILE A 211 8.53 -1.52 0.39
C ILE A 211 9.65 -0.49 0.23
N GLY A 212 10.83 -0.94 -0.19
CA GLY A 212 11.95 -0.05 -0.43
C GLY A 212 13.26 -0.80 -0.54
N LYS A 213 14.37 -0.07 -0.69
CA LYS A 213 15.68 -0.68 -0.97
C LYS A 213 16.22 -1.41 0.24
N ASN A 214 16.00 -0.88 1.44
CA ASN A 214 16.51 -1.42 2.70
C ASN A 214 15.64 -0.95 3.87
N LYS A 215 16.09 -1.15 5.11
CA LYS A 215 15.33 -0.77 6.31
C LYS A 215 15.21 0.75 6.51
N ASP A 216 16.02 1.55 5.85
CA ASP A 216 16.09 3.01 6.00
C ASP A 216 15.52 3.75 4.79
N ASP A 217 15.41 3.06 3.65
CA ASP A 217 14.73 3.50 2.42
C ASP A 217 13.40 2.72 2.31
N THR A 218 12.28 3.33 2.73
CA THR A 218 10.96 2.66 2.83
C THR A 218 9.85 3.50 2.22
N PHE A 219 8.75 2.86 1.82
CA PHE A 219 7.66 3.49 1.08
C PHE A 219 7.09 4.70 1.82
N LEU A 220 6.83 4.55 3.12
CA LEU A 220 6.29 5.60 3.99
C LEU A 220 7.31 6.65 4.49
N SER A 221 8.54 6.64 3.99
CA SER A 221 9.54 7.69 4.26
C SER A 221 10.07 8.34 2.97
N ASP A 222 10.29 7.56 1.91
CA ASP A 222 11.07 8.02 0.74
C ASP A 222 10.28 8.06 -0.57
N TYR A 223 9.10 7.43 -0.60
CA TYR A 223 8.29 7.28 -1.82
C TYR A 223 7.00 8.05 -1.66
N ARG A 224 6.39 7.95 -0.48
CA ARG A 224 5.13 8.56 -0.10
C ARG A 224 5.18 8.96 1.38
N SER A 225 5.59 10.20 1.63
CA SER A 225 5.46 10.81 2.95
C SER A 225 4.12 11.55 3.07
N GLY A 226 3.73 11.92 4.29
CA GLY A 226 2.57 12.79 4.51
C GLY A 226 1.23 12.09 4.74
N ILE A 227 1.23 10.78 5.00
CA ILE A 227 0.02 10.10 5.48
C ILE A 227 -0.24 10.49 6.92
N LEU A 228 -1.43 11.05 7.17
CA LEU A 228 -1.87 11.52 8.47
C LEU A 228 -3.16 10.79 8.89
N LEU A 229 -3.37 10.62 10.18
CA LEU A 229 -4.69 10.43 10.77
C LEU A 229 -5.21 11.80 11.20
N HIS A 230 -6.30 12.23 10.59
CA HIS A 230 -6.89 13.54 10.82
C HIS A 230 -8.38 13.59 10.44
N THR A 231 -9.00 14.74 10.69
CA THR A 231 -10.38 15.08 10.28
C THR A 231 -10.32 16.24 9.27
N GLY A 232 -11.46 16.72 8.79
CA GLY A 232 -11.57 18.03 8.15
C GLY A 232 -12.79 18.79 8.67
N GLU A 233 -12.99 20.01 8.16
CA GLU A 233 -14.25 20.77 8.38
C GLU A 233 -15.40 20.26 7.50
N TRP A 234 -15.07 19.49 6.44
CA TRP A 234 -15.98 18.80 5.49
C TRP A 234 -17.33 19.49 5.32
N ASP A 235 -17.34 20.61 4.59
CA ASP A 235 -18.55 21.40 4.33
C ASP A 235 -19.72 20.52 3.88
N HIS A 236 -20.86 20.66 4.55
CA HIS A 236 -22.12 19.96 4.25
C HIS A 236 -22.11 18.43 4.41
N TRP A 237 -21.01 17.84 4.91
CA TRP A 237 -20.99 16.43 5.27
C TRP A 237 -21.78 16.18 6.56
N ASN A 238 -22.46 15.05 6.64
CA ASN A 238 -23.13 14.59 7.86
C ASN A 238 -22.64 13.18 8.28
N PRO A 239 -22.52 12.89 9.59
CA PRO A 239 -22.01 11.62 10.10
C PRO A 239 -22.69 10.32 9.65
N SER A 240 -23.88 10.38 9.04
CA SER A 240 -24.50 9.19 8.46
C SER A 240 -24.02 8.87 7.04
N GLU A 241 -23.26 9.78 6.41
CA GLU A 241 -22.64 9.60 5.10
C GLU A 241 -21.20 9.13 5.25
N PRO A 242 -20.64 8.40 4.27
CA PRO A 242 -19.21 8.13 4.25
C PRO A 242 -18.40 9.43 4.31
N MET A 243 -17.30 9.42 5.07
CA MET A 243 -16.35 10.52 5.10
C MET A 243 -15.85 10.84 3.69
N PRO A 244 -15.52 12.11 3.37
CA PRO A 244 -14.89 12.44 2.11
C PRO A 244 -13.57 11.68 1.91
N ASN A 245 -13.21 11.44 0.65
CA ASN A 245 -11.92 10.83 0.33
C ASN A 245 -10.78 11.78 0.69
N SER A 246 -9.63 11.21 1.03
CA SER A 246 -8.39 11.93 1.20
C SER A 246 -7.48 11.71 -0.01
N LEU A 247 -6.23 12.18 0.05
CA LEU A 247 -5.15 11.74 -0.84
C LEU A 247 -4.39 10.54 -0.26
N GLY A 248 -5.13 9.70 0.48
CA GLY A 248 -4.74 8.47 1.18
C GLY A 248 -4.30 8.59 2.63
N CYS A 249 -4.57 9.74 3.26
CA CYS A 249 -4.67 9.87 4.71
C CYS A 249 -5.78 8.97 5.28
N ILE A 250 -5.71 8.77 6.59
CA ILE A 250 -6.73 8.12 7.40
C ILE A 250 -7.66 9.21 7.91
N HIS A 251 -8.87 9.27 7.37
CA HIS A 251 -9.90 10.17 7.87
C HIS A 251 -10.65 9.53 9.04
N VAL A 252 -10.91 10.33 10.07
CA VAL A 252 -11.74 9.98 11.23
C VAL A 252 -12.69 11.14 11.53
N HIS A 253 -13.79 10.88 12.24
CA HIS A 253 -14.74 11.94 12.60
C HIS A 253 -14.09 13.01 13.49
N PRO A 254 -14.52 14.29 13.42
CA PRO A 254 -13.96 15.36 14.23
C PRO A 254 -14.00 15.07 15.74
N THR A 255 -15.12 14.51 16.22
CA THR A 255 -15.28 14.14 17.64
C THR A 255 -14.34 13.02 18.06
N ASP A 256 -14.12 12.04 17.16
CA ASP A 256 -13.18 10.95 17.42
C ASP A 256 -11.74 11.46 17.47
N LEU A 257 -11.34 12.34 16.54
CA LEU A 257 -9.99 12.92 16.57
C LEU A 257 -9.73 13.69 17.86
N HIS A 258 -10.71 14.49 18.30
CA HIS A 258 -10.62 15.20 19.58
C HIS A 258 -10.46 14.24 20.77
N THR A 259 -11.24 13.16 20.81
CA THR A 259 -11.12 12.14 21.86
C THR A 259 -9.77 11.41 21.80
N ILE A 260 -9.27 11.10 20.61
CA ILE A 260 -7.95 10.49 20.44
C ILE A 260 -6.87 11.43 20.98
N ASP A 261 -6.89 12.71 20.61
CA ASP A 261 -5.93 13.71 21.09
C ASP A 261 -5.93 13.81 22.63
N ASP A 262 -7.11 13.93 23.24
CA ASP A 262 -7.25 13.97 24.71
C ASP A 262 -6.65 12.72 25.39
N ILE A 263 -6.92 11.54 24.83
CA ILE A 263 -6.36 10.29 25.35
C ILE A 263 -4.84 10.28 25.21
N LEU A 264 -4.32 10.57 24.02
CA LEU A 264 -2.88 10.52 23.74
C LEU A 264 -2.13 11.48 24.66
N VAL A 265 -2.58 12.73 24.77
CA VAL A 265 -1.90 13.77 25.55
C VAL A 265 -2.10 13.58 27.04
N HIS A 266 -3.35 13.48 27.50
CA HIS A 266 -3.66 13.59 28.93
C HIS A 266 -3.68 12.25 29.67
N LYS A 267 -3.85 11.12 28.97
CA LYS A 267 -3.89 9.78 29.60
C LYS A 267 -2.64 8.96 29.33
N LEU A 268 -2.08 9.07 28.13
CA LEU A 268 -0.91 8.28 27.72
C LEU A 268 0.41 9.08 27.77
N GLY A 269 0.35 10.39 28.03
CA GLY A 269 1.52 11.25 28.14
C GLY A 269 2.31 11.34 26.84
N VAL A 270 1.65 11.22 25.68
CA VAL A 270 2.26 11.43 24.36
C VAL A 270 2.55 12.91 24.19
N VAL A 271 3.77 13.23 23.79
CA VAL A 271 4.21 14.60 23.54
C VAL A 271 3.73 15.02 22.15
N VAL A 272 3.08 16.17 22.04
CA VAL A 272 2.77 16.80 20.76
C VAL A 272 4.06 17.44 20.22
N HIS A 273 4.67 16.84 19.20
CA HIS A 273 5.83 17.42 18.54
C HIS A 273 5.42 18.54 17.56
N LYS A 274 6.32 19.49 17.29
CA LYS A 274 6.05 20.51 16.26
C LYS A 274 5.92 19.82 14.90
N ASN A 275 4.90 20.16 14.13
CA ASN A 275 4.68 19.55 12.83
C ASN A 275 5.87 19.85 11.88
N PRO A 276 6.52 18.82 11.32
CA PRO A 276 7.62 19.01 10.36
C PRO A 276 7.14 19.28 8.94
N PHE A 277 5.82 19.33 8.69
CA PHE A 277 5.22 19.56 7.36
C PHE A 277 5.76 18.61 6.27
N GLY A 278 6.09 17.38 6.66
CA GLY A 278 6.61 16.35 5.75
C GLY A 278 8.12 16.35 5.55
N GLU A 279 8.89 17.11 6.35
CA GLU A 279 10.37 17.06 6.33
C GLU A 279 10.89 15.62 6.52
N ASN A 280 11.88 15.23 5.71
CA ASN A 280 12.57 13.95 5.76
C ASN A 280 14.10 14.21 5.81
N PRO A 281 14.86 13.65 6.76
CA PRO A 281 14.46 12.69 7.79
C PRO A 281 13.50 13.30 8.82
N TYR A 282 12.56 12.49 9.32
CA TYR A 282 11.67 12.89 10.41
C TYR A 282 12.48 13.21 11.68
N PRO A 283 12.32 14.38 12.31
CA PRO A 283 13.27 14.88 13.30
C PRO A 283 13.04 14.34 14.73
N TYR A 284 12.00 13.54 14.96
CA TYR A 284 11.64 13.04 16.30
C TYR A 284 11.66 11.52 16.36
N VAL A 285 11.74 10.97 17.59
CA VAL A 285 11.52 9.55 17.82
C VAL A 285 10.00 9.29 17.91
N PRO A 286 9.40 8.49 17.01
CA PRO A 286 7.97 8.22 17.06
C PRO A 286 7.55 7.53 18.35
N GLN A 287 6.45 8.00 18.94
CA GLN A 287 5.96 7.51 20.24
C GLN A 287 4.90 6.40 20.12
N GLY A 288 4.40 6.12 18.92
CA GLY A 288 3.38 5.12 18.67
C GLY A 288 3.64 4.26 17.43
N ILE A 289 2.72 3.33 17.22
CA ILE A 289 2.70 2.43 16.07
C ILE A 289 1.32 2.49 15.42
N LEU A 290 1.31 2.43 14.09
CA LEU A 290 0.12 2.27 13.28
C LEU A 290 0.20 0.90 12.58
N SER A 291 -0.87 0.15 12.69
CA SER A 291 -1.06 -1.15 12.07
C SER A 291 -2.25 -1.07 11.12
N ILE A 292 -2.02 -1.25 9.83
CA ILE A 292 -3.06 -1.27 8.81
C ILE A 292 -3.11 -2.65 8.19
N GLU A 293 -4.14 -3.41 8.51
CA GLU A 293 -4.29 -4.80 8.12
C GLU A 293 -5.35 -4.96 7.03
N GLN A 294 -5.01 -5.58 5.91
CA GLN A 294 -6.03 -6.01 4.95
C GLN A 294 -6.70 -7.31 5.40
N ILE A 295 -8.03 -7.29 5.48
CA ILE A 295 -8.86 -8.35 6.07
C ILE A 295 -9.64 -9.21 5.05
N ASP A 296 -9.47 -8.95 3.75
CA ASP A 296 -10.10 -9.66 2.62
C ASP A 296 -9.11 -10.12 1.54
#